data_AF-A6GJV9-F1
#
_entry.id   AF-A6GJV9-F1
#
_cell.length_a   1.000
_cell.length_b   1.000
_cell.length_c   1.000
_cell.angle_alpha   90.00
_cell.angle_beta   90.00
_cell.angle_gamma   90.00
#
_symmetry.space_group_name_H-M   'P 1'
#
loop_
_entity.id
_entity.type
_entity.pdbx_description
1 polymer ?
#
loop_
_entity_poly.entity_id
_entity_poly.type
_entity_poly.pdbx_seq_one_letter_code
_entity_poly.pdbx_strand_id
1 'polypeptide(L)'
;MSRAYRITISETLRRHIHVADGLQTQLEILEILPKEQTAELLKGELAKAGFTEVENEDGTKEWVRVDEDGVEVRVDPLEGTVQVRAQADEKVNIEREKQIRVYAENDAAMRERGQEALEAELEGEVSDREKNIQAELTRKLEGKLGDLRKELDRVANTVTAEALKRKAAAMGEVQEISEDPESGSLTIRVKI
;
A
#
# COMPACT_ATOMS: atom_id res chain seq x y z
N MET A 1 -39.86 -43.35 28.53
CA MET A 1 -38.69 -43.94 27.84
C MET A 1 -37.98 -42.82 27.10
N SER A 2 -36.79 -42.41 27.51
CA SER A 2 -36.00 -41.42 26.77
C SER A 2 -35.33 -42.10 25.57
N ARG A 3 -35.47 -41.51 24.38
CA ARG A 3 -34.73 -41.91 23.17
C ARG A 3 -33.58 -40.93 23.00
N ALA A 4 -32.37 -41.44 22.87
CA ALA A 4 -31.20 -40.65 22.52
C ALA A 4 -31.07 -40.63 21.00
N TYR A 5 -30.93 -39.46 20.41
CA TYR A 5 -30.67 -39.26 19.00
C TYR A 5 -29.26 -38.72 18.81
N ARG A 6 -28.60 -39.12 17.71
CA ARG A 6 -27.34 -38.53 17.27
C ARG A 6 -27.66 -37.57 16.14
N ILE A 7 -27.33 -36.30 16.33
CA ILE A 7 -27.47 -35.29 15.29
C ILE A 7 -26.08 -34.98 14.76
N THR A 8 -25.95 -35.03 13.44
CA THR A 8 -24.78 -34.55 12.71
C THR A 8 -25.14 -33.20 12.10
N ILE A 9 -24.35 -32.17 12.39
CA ILE A 9 -24.48 -30.84 11.82
C ILE A 9 -23.23 -30.62 10.97
N SER A 10 -23.42 -30.36 9.69
CA SER A 10 -22.37 -30.01 8.74
C SER A 10 -22.61 -28.59 8.24
N GLU A 11 -21.58 -27.77 8.21
CA GLU A 11 -21.66 -26.40 7.74
C GLU A 11 -20.44 -26.07 6.87
N THR A 12 -20.67 -25.21 5.89
CA THR A 12 -19.64 -24.80 4.93
C THR A 12 -19.70 -23.29 4.78
N LEU A 13 -18.57 -22.63 5.03
CA LEU A 13 -18.40 -21.20 4.82
C LEU A 13 -17.49 -20.95 3.62
N ARG A 14 -18.04 -20.28 2.61
CA ARG A 14 -17.30 -19.80 1.43
C ARG A 14 -17.26 -18.28 1.47
N ARG A 15 -16.06 -17.72 1.53
CA ARG A 15 -15.87 -16.27 1.56
C ARG A 15 -14.74 -15.84 0.63
N HIS A 16 -14.96 -14.72 -0.04
CA HIS A 16 -13.90 -13.98 -0.71
C HIS A 16 -13.33 -13.00 0.31
N ILE A 17 -12.05 -13.14 0.64
CA ILE A 17 -11.34 -12.21 1.52
C ILE A 17 -10.57 -11.27 0.61
N HIS A 18 -10.88 -9.98 0.70
CA HIS A 18 -10.14 -8.91 0.03
C HIS A 18 -9.44 -8.10 1.12
N VAL A 19 -8.12 -8.10 1.12
CA VAL A 19 -7.31 -7.31 2.05
C VAL A 19 -6.52 -6.29 1.24
N ALA A 20 -6.63 -5.02 1.64
CA ALA A 20 -5.84 -3.93 1.10
C ALA A 20 -5.08 -3.25 2.24
N ASP A 21 -3.83 -2.90 1.98
CA ASP A 21 -3.01 -2.09 2.87
C ASP A 21 -2.40 -0.94 2.07
N GLY A 22 -2.17 0.20 2.71
CA GLY A 22 -1.62 1.35 2.03
C GLY A 22 -1.12 2.44 2.94
N LEU A 23 -0.14 3.18 2.44
CA LEU A 23 0.48 4.31 3.11
C LEU A 23 0.43 5.53 2.18
N GLN A 24 0.08 6.68 2.75
CA GLN A 24 0.27 7.96 2.10
C GLN A 24 1.40 8.71 2.82
N THR A 25 2.35 9.21 2.05
CA THR A 25 3.46 10.03 2.54
C THR A 25 3.68 11.21 1.61
N GLN A 26 4.52 12.14 2.03
CA GLN A 26 4.86 13.33 1.27
C GLN A 26 6.35 13.33 0.96
N LEU A 27 6.71 13.62 -0.29
CA LEU A 27 8.07 13.85 -0.73
C LEU A 27 8.60 15.14 -0.11
N GLU A 28 9.73 15.04 0.59
CA GLU A 28 10.43 16.21 1.11
C GLU A 28 11.24 16.87 -0.02
N ILE A 29 10.61 17.78 -0.75
CA ILE A 29 11.26 18.61 -1.77
C ILE A 29 11.32 20.05 -1.28
N LEU A 30 12.49 20.66 -1.38
CA LEU A 30 12.66 22.07 -1.02
C LEU A 30 11.91 22.98 -2.00
N GLU A 31 11.10 23.89 -1.49
CA GLU A 31 10.31 24.85 -2.29
C GLU A 31 11.18 26.01 -2.82
N ILE A 32 12.10 25.69 -3.73
CA ILE A 32 13.07 26.66 -4.29
C ILE A 32 12.52 27.33 -5.56
N LEU A 33 11.70 26.59 -6.30
CA LEU A 33 11.02 27.01 -7.53
C LEU A 33 9.50 26.97 -7.34
N PRO A 34 8.73 27.66 -8.22
CA PRO A 34 7.28 27.50 -8.25
C PRO A 34 6.88 26.03 -8.43
N LYS A 35 5.80 25.61 -7.75
CA LYS A 35 5.32 24.21 -7.75
C LYS A 35 5.22 23.60 -9.15
N GLU A 36 4.76 24.37 -10.13
CA GLU A 36 4.63 23.93 -11.53
C GLU A 36 5.97 23.54 -12.17
N GLN A 37 7.04 24.31 -11.91
CA GLN A 37 8.37 24.03 -12.45
C GLN A 37 9.02 22.84 -11.74
N THR A 38 8.83 22.74 -10.43
CA THR A 38 9.30 21.58 -9.64
C THR A 38 8.57 20.30 -10.06
N ALA A 39 7.25 20.39 -10.31
CA ALA A 39 6.46 19.29 -10.82
C ALA A 39 6.95 18.83 -12.21
N GLU A 40 7.33 19.75 -13.09
CA GLU A 40 7.90 19.40 -14.40
C GLU A 40 9.23 18.63 -14.27
N LEU A 41 10.11 19.06 -13.37
CA LEU A 41 11.35 18.36 -13.06
C LEU A 41 11.08 16.95 -12.49
N LEU A 42 10.16 16.87 -11.54
CA LEU A 42 9.78 15.62 -10.90
C LEU A 42 9.17 14.62 -11.90
N LYS A 43 8.33 15.09 -12.83
CA LYS A 43 7.79 14.27 -13.94
C LYS A 43 8.90 13.66 -14.79
N GLY A 44 9.93 14.45 -15.12
CA GLY A 44 11.07 13.98 -15.90
C GLY A 44 11.85 12.87 -15.20
N GLU A 45 12.07 13.01 -13.89
CA GLU A 45 12.76 11.97 -13.11
C GLU A 45 11.88 10.74 -12.85
N LEU A 46 10.58 10.91 -12.60
CA LEU A 46 9.63 9.79 -12.46
C LEU A 46 9.53 8.96 -13.74
N ALA A 47 9.53 9.60 -14.91
CA ALA A 47 9.56 8.89 -16.19
C ALA A 47 10.81 8.01 -16.35
N LYS A 48 11.97 8.51 -15.91
CA LYS A 48 13.23 7.73 -15.93
C LYS A 48 13.20 6.58 -14.93
N ALA A 49 12.50 6.75 -13.80
CA ALA A 49 12.28 5.72 -12.80
C ALA A 49 11.20 4.69 -13.19
N GLY A 50 10.66 4.77 -14.42
CA GLY A 50 9.73 3.80 -14.98
C GLY A 50 8.27 4.00 -14.56
N PHE A 51 7.92 5.16 -14.01
CA PHE A 51 6.53 5.50 -13.74
C PHE A 51 5.81 5.89 -15.03
N THR A 52 4.52 5.60 -15.10
CA THR A 52 3.64 5.97 -16.21
C THR A 52 2.63 7.03 -15.79
N GLU A 53 2.39 8.02 -16.63
CA GLU A 53 1.37 9.04 -16.39
C GLU A 53 -0.02 8.44 -16.57
N VAL A 54 -0.86 8.58 -15.55
CA VAL A 54 -2.27 8.19 -15.54
C VAL A 54 -3.10 9.43 -15.16
N GLU A 55 -4.15 9.68 -15.92
CA GLU A 55 -5.10 10.74 -15.61
C GLU A 55 -6.23 10.15 -14.76
N ASN A 56 -6.42 10.69 -13.56
CA ASN A 56 -7.53 10.32 -12.68
C ASN A 56 -8.83 10.99 -13.14
N GLU A 57 -9.96 10.46 -12.66
CA GLU A 57 -11.30 11.00 -12.92
C GLU A 57 -11.46 12.47 -12.48
N ASP A 58 -10.66 12.90 -11.49
CA ASP A 58 -10.61 14.29 -11.00
C ASP A 58 -9.81 15.25 -11.91
N GLY A 59 -9.26 14.75 -13.03
CA GLY A 59 -8.42 15.53 -13.96
C GLY A 59 -7.00 15.78 -13.45
N THR A 60 -6.61 15.17 -12.32
CA THR A 60 -5.24 15.20 -11.79
C THR A 60 -4.38 14.13 -12.47
N LYS A 61 -3.14 14.51 -12.80
CA LYS A 61 -2.15 13.65 -13.46
C LYS A 61 -1.26 13.01 -12.41
N GLU A 62 -1.47 11.74 -12.14
CA GLU A 62 -0.65 10.95 -11.22
C GLU A 62 0.33 10.07 -11.99
N TRP A 63 1.48 9.81 -11.39
CA TRP A 63 2.48 8.91 -11.93
C TRP A 63 2.39 7.58 -11.20
N VAL A 64 1.98 6.55 -11.92
CA VAL A 64 1.70 5.23 -11.37
C VAL A 64 2.77 4.25 -11.83
N ARG A 65 3.29 3.47 -10.88
CA ARG A 65 4.13 2.30 -11.13
C ARG A 65 3.53 1.11 -10.39
N VAL A 66 3.37 0.00 -11.09
CA VAL A 66 2.97 -1.28 -10.48
C VAL A 66 4.19 -2.19 -10.52
N ASP A 67 4.67 -2.57 -9.34
CA ASP A 67 5.78 -3.51 -9.20
C ASP A 67 5.30 -4.96 -9.37
N GLU A 68 6.22 -5.88 -9.68
CA GLU A 68 5.94 -7.31 -9.91
C GLU A 68 5.22 -8.00 -8.74
N ASP A 69 5.37 -7.47 -7.53
CA ASP A 69 4.78 -7.98 -6.30
C ASP A 69 3.34 -7.50 -6.05
N GLY A 70 2.74 -6.76 -6.99
CA GLY A 70 1.37 -6.22 -6.88
C GLY A 70 1.28 -4.98 -5.98
N VAL A 71 2.41 -4.31 -5.73
CA VAL A 71 2.45 -3.01 -5.04
C VAL A 71 2.31 -1.91 -6.06
N GLU A 72 1.28 -1.09 -5.90
CA GLU A 72 1.02 0.09 -6.72
C GLU A 72 1.54 1.33 -6.00
N VAL A 73 2.42 2.07 -6.66
CA VAL A 73 2.95 3.35 -6.19
C VAL A 73 2.40 4.45 -7.08
N ARG A 74 1.71 5.41 -6.49
CA ARG A 74 1.21 6.62 -7.14
C ARG A 74 1.93 7.82 -6.60
N VAL A 75 2.36 8.72 -7.48
CA VAL A 75 3.02 9.96 -7.12
C VAL A 75 2.29 11.13 -7.78
N ASP A 76 1.83 12.08 -6.98
CA ASP A 76 1.35 13.38 -7.46
C ASP A 76 2.53 14.36 -7.51
N PRO A 77 2.97 14.79 -8.70
CA PRO A 77 4.11 15.68 -8.83
C PRO A 77 3.82 17.14 -8.43
N LEU A 78 2.55 17.55 -8.33
CA LEU A 78 2.17 18.91 -7.97
C LEU A 78 2.21 19.13 -6.45
N GLU A 79 1.63 18.19 -5.71
CA GLU A 79 1.58 18.21 -4.24
C GLU A 79 2.74 17.45 -3.58
N GLY A 80 3.49 16.66 -4.36
CA GLY A 80 4.54 15.78 -3.85
C GLY A 80 3.97 14.64 -3.01
N THR A 81 2.71 14.27 -3.20
CA THR A 81 2.07 13.19 -2.43
C THR A 81 2.42 11.85 -3.04
N VAL A 82 2.82 10.89 -2.21
CA VAL A 82 3.11 9.51 -2.62
C VAL A 82 2.12 8.59 -1.93
N GLN A 83 1.39 7.79 -2.69
CA GLN A 83 0.52 6.74 -2.18
C GLN A 83 1.08 5.38 -2.59
N VAL A 84 1.28 4.51 -1.62
CA VAL A 84 1.68 3.12 -1.84
C VAL A 84 0.51 2.24 -1.43
N ARG A 85 0.06 1.35 -2.31
CA ARG A 85 -1.04 0.41 -2.05
C ARG A 85 -0.61 -1.00 -2.40
N ALA A 86 -0.97 -1.95 -1.58
CA ALA A 86 -0.85 -3.38 -1.88
C ALA A 86 -2.21 -4.04 -1.65
N GLN A 87 -2.57 -4.99 -2.52
CA GLN A 87 -3.84 -5.70 -2.44
C GLN A 87 -3.61 -7.20 -2.56
N ALA A 88 -4.40 -7.99 -1.82
CA ALA A 88 -4.42 -9.44 -1.89
C ALA A 88 -5.86 -9.96 -1.84
N ASP A 89 -6.17 -10.88 -2.74
CA ASP A 89 -7.46 -11.56 -2.84
C ASP A 89 -7.29 -13.07 -2.60
N GLU A 90 -7.96 -13.62 -1.56
CA GLU A 90 -7.97 -15.06 -1.29
C GLU A 90 -9.40 -15.60 -1.20
N LYS A 91 -9.65 -16.72 -1.89
CA LYS A 91 -10.90 -17.48 -1.78
C LYS A 91 -10.77 -18.54 -0.70
N VAL A 92 -11.51 -18.38 0.38
CA VAL A 92 -11.51 -19.31 1.51
C VAL A 92 -12.78 -20.17 1.48
N ASN A 93 -12.60 -21.48 1.52
CA ASN A 93 -13.68 -22.47 1.61
C ASN A 93 -13.38 -23.40 2.79
N ILE A 94 -14.14 -23.28 3.87
CA ILE A 94 -13.97 -24.07 5.10
C ILE A 94 -15.24 -24.87 5.32
N GLU A 95 -15.10 -26.18 5.48
CA GLU A 95 -16.19 -27.11 5.74
C GLU A 95 -15.91 -27.83 7.07
N ARG A 96 -16.91 -27.84 7.98
CA ARG A 96 -16.80 -28.51 9.28
C ARG A 96 -18.05 -29.31 9.59
N GLU A 97 -17.85 -30.41 10.29
CA GLU A 97 -18.89 -31.29 10.79
C GLU A 97 -18.76 -31.45 12.32
N LYS A 98 -19.87 -31.31 13.05
CA LYS A 98 -19.94 -31.55 14.50
C LYS A 98 -21.09 -32.50 14.80
N GLN A 99 -20.77 -33.49 15.61
CA GLN A 99 -21.72 -34.51 16.04
C GLN A 99 -22.13 -34.24 17.48
N ILE A 100 -23.43 -34.06 17.71
CA ILE A 100 -24.00 -33.78 19.03
C ILE A 100 -24.95 -34.91 19.39
N ARG A 101 -24.81 -35.43 20.62
CA ARG A 101 -25.76 -36.40 21.17
C ARG A 101 -26.84 -35.64 21.93
N VAL A 102 -28.10 -35.84 21.55
CA VAL A 102 -29.22 -35.09 22.13
C VAL A 102 -30.30 -36.06 22.62
N TYR A 103 -30.94 -35.70 23.74
CA TYR A 103 -32.09 -36.41 24.30
C TYR A 103 -33.38 -35.69 23.90
N ALA A 104 -34.44 -36.45 23.61
CA ALA A 104 -35.67 -36.00 22.95
C ALA A 104 -36.35 -34.74 23.52
N GLU A 105 -36.14 -34.38 24.79
CA GLU A 105 -36.78 -33.22 25.44
C GLU A 105 -36.09 -31.87 25.14
N ASN A 106 -34.85 -31.86 24.61
CA ASN A 106 -34.05 -30.64 24.38
C ASN A 106 -33.49 -30.54 22.96
N ASP A 107 -34.14 -31.17 21.98
CA ASP A 107 -33.60 -31.39 20.63
C ASP A 107 -33.32 -30.09 19.85
N ALA A 108 -34.30 -29.19 19.81
CA ALA A 108 -34.19 -27.94 19.06
C ALA A 108 -33.12 -26.99 19.63
N ALA A 109 -33.13 -26.75 20.94
CA ALA A 109 -32.21 -25.81 21.60
C ALA A 109 -30.76 -26.30 21.58
N MET A 110 -30.51 -27.61 21.64
CA MET A 110 -29.15 -28.16 21.56
C MET A 110 -28.61 -28.19 20.13
N ARG A 111 -29.51 -28.34 19.13
CA ARG A 111 -29.15 -28.21 17.72
C ARG A 111 -28.79 -26.77 17.37
N GLU A 112 -29.60 -25.81 17.81
CA GLU A 112 -29.38 -24.37 17.60
C GLU A 112 -28.04 -23.91 18.19
N ARG A 113 -27.77 -24.21 19.48
CA ARG A 113 -26.46 -23.93 20.09
C ARG A 113 -25.31 -24.65 19.39
N GLY A 114 -25.57 -25.84 18.87
CA GLY A 114 -24.60 -26.63 18.12
C GLY A 114 -24.20 -25.98 16.81
N GLN A 115 -25.18 -25.38 16.13
CA GLN A 115 -25.02 -24.63 14.90
C GLN A 115 -24.36 -23.27 15.17
N GLU A 116 -24.85 -22.49 16.12
CA GLU A 116 -24.24 -21.20 16.52
C GLU A 116 -22.76 -21.35 16.90
N ALA A 117 -22.41 -22.42 17.63
CA ALA A 117 -21.03 -22.70 17.99
C ALA A 117 -20.16 -23.05 16.77
N LEU A 118 -20.75 -23.69 15.75
CA LEU A 118 -20.03 -24.10 14.53
C LEU A 118 -19.84 -22.92 13.59
N GLU A 119 -20.86 -22.08 13.46
CA GLU A 119 -20.82 -20.80 12.75
C GLU A 119 -19.76 -19.88 13.37
N ALA A 120 -19.75 -19.72 14.70
CA ALA A 120 -18.74 -18.93 15.41
C ALA A 120 -17.31 -19.49 15.25
N GLU A 121 -17.14 -20.82 15.24
CA GLU A 121 -15.85 -21.46 14.96
C GLU A 121 -15.39 -21.17 13.52
N LEU A 122 -16.29 -21.26 12.52
CA LEU A 122 -16.00 -20.96 11.12
C LEU A 122 -15.67 -19.48 10.89
N GLU A 123 -16.42 -18.57 11.52
CA GLU A 123 -16.15 -17.13 11.48
C GLU A 123 -14.80 -16.77 12.12
N GLY A 124 -14.48 -17.39 13.26
CA GLY A 124 -13.19 -17.24 13.92
C GLY A 124 -12.03 -17.67 13.01
N GLU A 125 -12.15 -18.83 12.36
CA GLU A 125 -11.13 -19.36 11.45
C GLU A 125 -10.93 -18.44 10.22
N VAL A 126 -12.01 -17.90 9.66
CA VAL A 126 -11.94 -16.91 8.58
C VAL A 126 -11.27 -15.62 9.04
N SER A 127 -11.62 -15.10 10.22
CA SER A 127 -11.04 -13.88 10.78
C SER A 127 -9.54 -14.03 11.03
N ASP A 128 -9.10 -15.17 11.56
CA ASP A 128 -7.68 -15.42 11.80
C ASP A 128 -6.91 -15.56 10.48
N ARG A 129 -7.53 -16.14 9.44
CA ARG A 129 -6.95 -16.21 8.10
C ARG A 129 -6.83 -14.83 7.46
N GLU A 130 -7.85 -13.99 7.60
CA GLU A 130 -7.81 -12.59 7.16
C GLU A 130 -6.68 -11.81 7.83
N LYS A 131 -6.52 -11.93 9.16
CA LYS A 131 -5.41 -11.29 9.90
C LYS A 131 -4.04 -11.78 9.43
N ASN A 132 -3.90 -13.07 9.13
CA ASN A 132 -2.65 -13.62 8.64
C ASN A 132 -2.30 -13.06 7.25
N ILE A 133 -3.27 -13.01 6.33
CA ILE A 133 -3.11 -12.40 5.00
C ILE A 133 -2.73 -10.93 5.15
N GLN A 134 -3.40 -10.19 6.04
CA GLN A 134 -3.07 -8.80 6.32
C GLN A 134 -1.64 -8.65 6.84
N ALA A 135 -1.23 -9.46 7.81
CA ALA A 135 0.13 -9.40 8.37
C ALA A 135 1.21 -9.78 7.36
N GLU A 136 0.92 -10.64 6.39
CA GLU A 136 1.82 -10.94 5.27
C GLU A 136 1.89 -9.78 4.27
N LEU A 137 0.75 -9.16 3.96
CA LEU A 137 0.65 -8.01 3.08
C LEU A 137 1.43 -6.81 3.65
N THR A 138 1.23 -6.50 4.94
CA THR A 138 1.97 -5.44 5.64
C THR A 138 3.47 -5.71 5.64
N ARG A 139 3.92 -6.95 5.90
CA ARG A 139 5.35 -7.30 5.84
C ARG A 139 5.95 -7.12 4.44
N LYS A 140 5.22 -7.46 3.39
CA LYS A 140 5.64 -7.21 1.99
C LYS A 140 5.75 -5.72 1.72
N LEU A 141 4.75 -4.95 2.16
CA LEU A 141 4.70 -3.50 1.98
C LEU A 141 5.85 -2.82 2.73
N GLU A 142 6.11 -3.16 4.00
CA GLU A 142 7.23 -2.64 4.79
C GLU A 142 8.59 -2.90 4.13
N GLY A 143 8.81 -4.12 3.61
CA GLY A 143 10.04 -4.46 2.90
C GLY A 143 10.28 -3.57 1.68
N LYS A 144 9.23 -3.34 0.88
CA LYS A 144 9.30 -2.51 -0.33
C LYS A 144 9.38 -1.02 -0.04
N LEU A 145 8.72 -0.56 1.03
CA LEU A 145 8.80 0.85 1.45
C LEU A 145 10.23 1.29 1.72
N GLY A 146 11.07 0.41 2.28
CA GLY A 146 12.47 0.73 2.55
C GLY A 146 13.29 1.03 1.29
N ASP A 147 13.08 0.25 0.23
CA ASP A 147 13.77 0.44 -1.05
C ASP A 147 13.17 1.59 -1.87
N LEU A 148 11.83 1.68 -1.90
CA LEU A 148 11.11 2.77 -2.55
C LEU A 148 11.47 4.12 -1.93
N ARG A 149 11.58 4.20 -0.60
CA ARG A 149 12.01 5.43 0.07
C ARG A 149 13.38 5.89 -0.41
N LYS A 150 14.37 5.00 -0.48
CA LYS A 150 15.71 5.36 -0.98
C LYS A 150 15.69 5.83 -2.42
N GLU A 151 14.83 5.22 -3.25
CA GLU A 151 14.65 5.62 -4.63
C GLU A 151 14.03 7.02 -4.75
N LEU A 152 12.93 7.26 -4.04
CA LEU A 152 12.25 8.55 -4.01
C LEU A 152 13.11 9.66 -3.40
N ASP A 153 13.90 9.36 -2.36
CA ASP A 153 14.86 10.31 -1.78
C ASP A 153 15.92 10.73 -2.82
N ARG A 154 16.41 9.81 -3.66
CA ARG A 154 17.35 10.15 -4.75
C ARG A 154 16.69 11.03 -5.81
N VAL A 155 15.44 10.71 -6.18
CA VAL A 155 14.66 11.52 -7.11
C VAL A 155 14.47 12.93 -6.55
N ALA A 156 14.05 13.06 -5.29
CA ALA A 156 13.86 14.34 -4.60
C ALA A 156 15.15 15.17 -4.56
N ASN A 157 16.28 14.56 -4.21
CA ASN A 157 17.58 15.23 -4.19
C ASN A 157 18.01 15.71 -5.58
N THR A 158 17.80 14.90 -6.61
CA THR A 158 18.12 15.26 -8.00
C THR A 158 17.28 16.44 -8.47
N VAL A 159 15.97 16.40 -8.22
CA VAL A 159 15.04 17.50 -8.53
C VAL A 159 15.43 18.77 -7.76
N THR A 160 15.81 18.64 -6.49
CA THR A 160 16.25 19.77 -5.66
C THR A 160 17.55 20.39 -6.19
N ALA A 161 18.51 19.58 -6.62
CA ALA A 161 19.75 20.05 -7.23
C ALA A 161 19.50 20.77 -8.56
N GLU A 162 18.62 20.24 -9.40
CA GLU A 162 18.21 20.90 -10.65
C GLU A 162 17.44 22.20 -10.38
N ALA A 163 16.56 22.21 -9.38
CA ALA A 163 15.84 23.40 -8.97
C ALA A 163 16.79 24.51 -8.50
N LEU A 164 17.82 24.17 -7.72
CA LEU A 164 18.89 25.08 -7.31
C LEU A 164 19.66 25.64 -8.52
N LYS A 165 20.02 24.79 -9.49
CA LYS A 165 20.72 25.21 -10.71
C LYS A 165 19.89 26.21 -11.52
N ARG A 166 18.59 25.94 -11.71
CA ARG A 166 17.65 26.86 -12.39
C ARG A 166 17.49 28.18 -11.63
N LYS A 167 17.34 28.12 -10.30
CA LYS A 167 17.20 29.32 -9.47
C LYS A 167 18.46 30.19 -9.52
N ALA A 168 19.63 29.59 -9.45
CA ALA A 168 20.92 30.28 -9.54
C ALA A 168 21.10 30.97 -10.90
N ALA A 169 20.75 30.30 -12.00
CA ALA A 169 20.79 30.87 -13.35
C ALA A 169 19.81 32.04 -13.54
N ALA A 170 18.66 32.02 -12.85
CA ALA A 170 17.72 33.13 -12.85
C ALA A 170 18.23 34.35 -12.05
N MET A 171 19.16 34.15 -11.12
CA MET A 171 19.72 35.22 -10.27
C MET A 171 20.94 35.92 -10.90
N GLY A 172 21.65 35.28 -11.83
CA GLY A 172 22.84 35.84 -12.47
C GLY A 172 23.61 34.82 -13.33
N GLU A 173 24.83 35.17 -13.73
CA GLU A 173 25.68 34.30 -14.55
C GLU A 173 26.38 33.26 -13.64
N VAL A 174 26.08 31.98 -13.84
CA VAL A 174 26.65 30.88 -13.05
C VAL A 174 28.11 30.68 -13.45
N GLN A 175 29.04 30.94 -12.53
CA GLN A 175 30.48 30.84 -12.80
C GLN A 175 31.05 29.45 -12.52
N GLU A 176 30.55 28.79 -11.48
CA GLU A 176 31.09 27.51 -11.04
C GLU A 176 30.01 26.70 -10.33
N ILE A 177 29.90 25.43 -10.69
CA ILE A 177 29.05 24.44 -10.03
C ILE A 177 30.01 23.37 -9.51
N SER A 178 30.08 23.22 -8.20
CA SER A 178 30.82 22.14 -7.54
C SER A 178 29.83 21.29 -6.75
N GLU A 179 29.79 20.00 -7.05
CA GLU A 179 28.95 19.01 -6.39
C GLU A 179 29.87 17.97 -5.75
N ASP A 180 29.79 17.83 -4.42
CA ASP A 180 30.54 16.81 -3.69
C ASP A 180 29.64 15.57 -3.48
N PRO A 181 29.93 14.46 -4.17
CA PRO A 181 29.08 13.26 -4.13
C PRO A 181 29.14 12.52 -2.78
N GLU A 182 30.13 12.77 -1.91
CA GLU A 182 30.21 12.11 -0.60
C GLU A 182 29.44 12.87 0.49
N SER A 183 29.43 14.21 0.43
CA SER A 183 28.72 15.04 1.41
C SER A 183 27.32 15.49 0.96
N GLY A 184 26.98 15.34 -0.33
CA GLY A 184 25.73 15.86 -0.90
C GLY A 184 25.67 17.39 -0.94
N SER A 185 26.81 18.07 -0.73
CA SER A 185 26.87 19.53 -0.76
C SER A 185 26.98 20.05 -2.19
N LEU A 186 26.06 20.94 -2.55
CA LEU A 186 26.05 21.64 -3.84
C LEU A 186 26.45 23.10 -3.62
N THR A 187 27.60 23.48 -4.18
CA THR A 187 28.07 24.87 -4.18
C THR A 187 27.90 25.47 -5.56
N ILE A 188 27.12 26.55 -5.65
CA ILE A 188 26.93 27.31 -6.89
C ILE A 188 27.46 28.74 -6.67
N ARG A 189 28.49 29.13 -7.42
CA ARG A 189 28.96 30.52 -7.45
C ARG A 189 28.24 31.27 -8.55
N VAL A 190 27.48 32.30 -8.15
CA VAL A 190 26.74 33.17 -9.06
C VAL A 190 27.36 34.55 -9.04
N LYS A 191 27.64 35.11 -10.22
CA LYS A 191 28.00 36.52 -10.37
C LYS A 191 26.72 37.33 -10.60
N ILE A 192 26.45 38.25 -9.68
CA ILE A 192 25.35 39.23 -9.76
C ILE A 192 25.87 40.52 -10.40
#